data_AF-A0A8C7XRU0-F1
#
_entry.id   AF-A0A8C7XRU0-F1
#
_cell.length_a   1.000
_cell.length_b   1.000
_cell.length_c   1.000
_cell.angle_alpha   90.00
_cell.angle_beta   90.00
_cell.angle_gamma   90.00
#
_symmetry.space_group_name_H-M   'P 1'
#
loop_
_entity.id
_entity.type
_entity.pdbx_description
1 polymer ?
#
loop_
_entity_poly.entity_id
_entity_poly.type
_entity_poly.pdbx_seq_one_letter_code
_entity_poly.pdbx_strand_id
1 'polypeptide(L)'
;MSLQWTAVAFFLYAEIVVNLILCIPFISAHRWRVVFRWRIWGWLSSYWNKAFFAMIIVLVVLFIDAVREVQKYSAPQSTQDATVNPNLYDNVHMKLFRAQRNLYISGFSLFLWLTMCRVATLLNQTAITLENSAELQAQVDAALKEAKQHQEKEQMFKKVISEGEKSMAATKEQLKLELEKLSSQLKAAEEDRRKSNAEVEAMKRQAKGLALEYDRLLREHHQLQNQRPEDKKDQ
;
A
#
# COMPACT_ATOMS: atom_id res chain seq x y z
N MET A 1 -30.77 -23.08 52.96
CA MET A 1 -29.55 -23.55 52.25
C MET A 1 -28.37 -23.38 53.18
N SER A 2 -27.34 -24.24 53.10
CA SER A 2 -26.08 -23.87 53.75
C SER A 2 -25.48 -22.66 53.02
N LEU A 3 -24.70 -21.84 53.73
CA LEU A 3 -24.06 -20.64 53.18
C LEU A 3 -23.19 -20.96 51.94
N GLN A 4 -22.58 -22.15 51.91
CA GLN A 4 -21.81 -22.66 50.78
C GLN A 4 -22.63 -22.69 49.49
N TRP A 5 -23.80 -23.33 49.48
CA TRP A 5 -24.61 -23.46 48.27
C TRP A 5 -25.21 -22.13 47.80
N THR A 6 -25.45 -21.20 48.72
CA THR A 6 -25.87 -19.83 48.36
C THR A 6 -24.75 -19.07 47.66
N ALA A 7 -23.48 -19.23 48.10
CA ALA A 7 -22.33 -18.63 47.44
C ALA A 7 -22.10 -19.21 46.04
N VAL A 8 -22.23 -20.54 45.87
CA VAL A 8 -22.13 -21.17 44.54
C VAL A 8 -23.26 -20.71 43.62
N ALA A 9 -24.48 -20.56 44.14
CA ALA A 9 -25.61 -20.04 43.36
C ALA A 9 -25.38 -18.58 42.92
N PHE A 10 -24.87 -17.73 43.81
CA PHE A 10 -24.50 -16.35 43.47
C PHE A 10 -23.44 -16.30 42.37
N PHE A 11 -22.40 -17.14 42.49
CA PHE A 11 -21.36 -17.26 41.48
C PHE A 11 -21.95 -17.69 40.13
N LEU A 12 -22.82 -18.69 40.10
CA LEU A 12 -23.53 -19.10 38.89
C LEU A 12 -24.36 -17.98 38.25
N TYR A 13 -25.08 -17.18 39.05
CA TYR A 13 -25.83 -16.04 38.51
C TYR A 13 -24.91 -14.99 37.89
N ALA A 14 -23.78 -14.70 38.53
CA ALA A 14 -22.78 -13.81 37.98
C ALA A 14 -22.21 -14.35 36.65
N GLU A 15 -21.91 -15.65 36.58
CA GLU A 15 -21.46 -16.30 35.35
C GLU A 15 -22.49 -16.20 34.23
N ILE A 16 -23.78 -16.41 34.52
CA ILE A 16 -24.85 -16.28 33.52
C ILE A 16 -24.90 -14.86 32.97
N VAL A 17 -24.88 -13.84 33.85
CA VAL A 17 -24.92 -12.44 33.43
C VAL A 17 -23.70 -12.09 32.58
N VAL A 18 -22.51 -12.50 32.98
CA VAL A 18 -21.26 -12.24 32.23
C VAL A 18 -21.28 -12.95 30.87
N ASN A 19 -21.69 -14.22 30.81
CA ASN A 19 -21.81 -14.94 29.54
C ASN A 19 -22.87 -14.32 28.63
N LEU A 20 -24.00 -13.88 29.18
CA LEU A 20 -25.03 -13.18 28.41
C LEU A 20 -24.44 -11.91 27.80
N ILE A 21 -23.72 -11.11 28.59
CA ILE A 21 -23.06 -9.90 28.12
C ILE A 21 -22.02 -10.22 27.03
N LEU A 22 -21.21 -11.27 27.19
CA LEU A 22 -20.22 -11.70 26.19
C LEU A 22 -20.87 -12.19 24.89
N CYS A 23 -22.01 -12.87 24.97
CA CYS A 23 -22.72 -13.43 23.82
C CYS A 23 -23.62 -12.43 23.09
N ILE A 24 -23.86 -11.24 23.66
CA ILE A 24 -24.70 -10.22 23.02
C ILE A 24 -24.02 -9.75 21.72
N PRO A 25 -24.67 -9.91 20.55
CA PRO A 25 -24.11 -9.49 19.25
C PRO A 25 -24.05 -7.96 19.10
N PHE A 26 -24.67 -7.21 20.01
CA PHE A 26 -24.70 -5.74 20.00
C PHE A 26 -23.34 -5.10 20.32
N ILE A 27 -22.45 -5.84 20.99
CA ILE A 27 -21.10 -5.36 21.32
C ILE A 27 -20.14 -5.95 20.30
N SER A 28 -19.88 -5.19 19.24
CA SER A 28 -18.89 -5.52 18.21
C SER A 28 -17.54 -5.90 18.84
N ALA A 29 -16.82 -6.86 18.22
CA ALA A 29 -15.46 -7.27 18.61
C ALA A 29 -14.51 -6.07 18.81
N HIS A 30 -14.75 -4.97 18.10
CA HIS A 30 -14.01 -3.72 18.26
C HIS A 30 -14.22 -3.05 19.63
N ARG A 31 -15.43 -3.08 20.19
CA ARG A 31 -15.72 -2.49 21.52
C ARG A 31 -15.15 -3.36 22.64
N TRP A 32 -15.27 -4.68 22.50
CA TRP A 32 -14.61 -5.62 23.40
C TRP A 32 -13.10 -5.42 23.43
N ARG A 33 -12.47 -5.13 22.29
CA ARG A 33 -11.05 -4.79 22.21
C ARG A 33 -10.67 -3.57 23.04
N VAL A 34 -11.50 -2.51 23.09
CA VAL A 34 -11.24 -1.34 23.94
C VAL A 34 -11.27 -1.72 25.43
N VAL A 35 -12.20 -2.60 25.81
CA VAL A 35 -12.32 -3.13 27.17
C VAL A 35 -11.15 -4.07 27.52
N PHE A 36 -10.76 -4.97 26.62
CA PHE A 36 -9.62 -5.88 26.79
C PHE A 36 -8.26 -5.16 26.74
N ARG A 37 -8.16 -4.00 26.11
CA ARG A 37 -6.95 -3.16 26.10
C ARG A 37 -6.85 -2.24 27.31
N TRP A 38 -7.87 -2.18 28.17
CA TRP A 38 -7.74 -1.44 29.42
C TRP A 38 -6.66 -2.06 30.30
N ARG A 39 -5.86 -1.18 30.93
CA ARG A 39 -4.70 -1.51 31.76
C ARG A 39 -4.98 -2.56 32.84
N ILE A 40 -6.25 -2.66 33.26
CA ILE A 40 -6.78 -3.63 34.21
C ILE A 40 -6.64 -5.06 33.65
N TRP A 41 -6.95 -5.27 32.37
CA TRP A 41 -6.89 -6.59 31.74
C TRP A 41 -5.46 -7.08 31.53
N GLY A 42 -4.50 -6.18 31.29
CA GLY A 42 -3.08 -6.54 31.17
C GLY A 42 -2.48 -7.08 32.48
N TRP A 43 -2.84 -6.47 33.62
CA TRP A 43 -2.47 -6.99 34.94
C TRP A 43 -3.19 -8.31 35.24
N LEU A 44 -4.49 -8.36 34.92
CA LEU A 44 -5.35 -9.51 35.16
C LEU A 44 -4.93 -10.74 34.33
N SER A 45 -4.51 -10.54 33.08
CA SER A 45 -4.06 -11.58 32.16
C SER A 45 -2.90 -12.42 32.71
N SER A 46 -1.95 -11.79 33.42
CA SER A 46 -0.80 -12.49 34.00
C SER A 46 -1.20 -13.52 35.07
N TYR A 47 -2.27 -13.22 35.82
CA TYR A 47 -2.79 -14.08 36.88
C TYR A 47 -3.98 -14.94 36.42
N TRP A 48 -4.58 -14.64 35.27
CA TRP A 48 -5.83 -15.26 34.81
C TRP A 48 -5.70 -16.77 34.61
N ASN A 49 -4.59 -17.25 34.03
CA ASN A 49 -4.37 -18.68 33.86
C ASN A 49 -4.28 -19.42 35.21
N LYS A 50 -3.59 -18.84 36.19
CA LYS A 50 -3.45 -19.44 37.53
C LYS A 50 -4.79 -19.43 38.27
N ALA A 51 -5.51 -18.31 38.23
CA ALA A 51 -6.85 -18.18 38.82
C ALA A 51 -7.86 -19.13 38.15
N PHE A 52 -7.78 -19.30 36.83
CA PHE A 52 -8.62 -20.21 36.06
C PHE A 52 -8.42 -21.66 36.51
N PHE A 53 -7.16 -22.13 36.58
CA PHE A 53 -6.85 -23.48 37.04
C PHE A 53 -7.25 -23.70 38.51
N ALA A 54 -7.09 -22.70 39.37
CA ALA A 54 -7.56 -22.79 40.75
C ALA A 54 -9.10 -22.91 40.82
N MET A 55 -9.83 -22.06 40.09
CA MET A 55 -11.29 -22.06 40.07
C MET A 55 -11.89 -23.34 39.50
N ILE A 56 -11.33 -23.88 38.40
CA ILE A 56 -11.82 -25.14 37.83
C ILE A 56 -11.63 -26.31 38.81
N ILE A 57 -10.51 -26.36 39.54
CA ILE A 57 -10.27 -27.40 40.55
C ILE A 57 -11.33 -27.29 41.66
N VAL A 58 -11.61 -26.09 42.15
CA VAL A 58 -12.64 -25.87 43.18
C VAL A 58 -14.03 -26.29 42.69
N LEU A 59 -14.40 -25.91 41.46
CA LEU A 59 -15.69 -26.28 40.86
C LEU A 59 -15.82 -27.80 40.66
N VAL A 60 -14.76 -28.47 40.21
CA VAL A 60 -14.74 -29.94 40.06
C VAL A 60 -14.88 -30.63 41.41
N VAL A 61 -14.19 -30.16 42.46
CA VAL A 61 -14.32 -30.72 43.81
C VAL A 61 -15.74 -30.56 44.33
N LEU A 62 -16.35 -29.36 44.18
CA LEU A 62 -17.73 -29.11 44.57
C LEU A 62 -18.74 -29.96 43.79
N PHE A 63 -18.47 -30.20 42.50
CA PHE A 63 -19.29 -31.07 41.66
C PHE A 63 -19.21 -32.53 42.13
N ILE A 64 -18.00 -33.04 42.41
CA ILE A 64 -17.82 -34.40 42.95
C ILE A 64 -18.51 -34.54 44.31
N ASP A 65 -18.42 -33.53 45.17
CA ASP A 65 -19.10 -33.51 46.47
C ASP A 65 -20.63 -33.57 46.29
N ALA A 66 -21.18 -32.78 45.35
CA ALA A 66 -22.61 -32.82 45.02
C ALA A 66 -23.04 -34.19 44.48
N VAL A 67 -22.24 -34.81 43.61
CA VAL A 67 -22.50 -36.16 43.07
C VAL A 67 -22.52 -37.19 44.19
N ARG A 68 -21.53 -37.14 45.09
CA ARG A 68 -21.47 -38.03 46.25
C ARG A 68 -22.66 -37.82 47.18
N GLU A 69 -23.06 -36.57 47.42
CA GLU A 69 -24.21 -36.24 48.24
C GLU A 69 -25.51 -36.81 47.64
N VAL A 70 -25.73 -36.66 46.33
CA VAL A 70 -26.87 -37.26 45.63
C VAL A 70 -26.83 -38.79 45.69
N GLN A 71 -25.69 -39.42 45.40
CA GLN A 71 -25.56 -40.87 45.45
C GLN A 71 -25.81 -41.44 46.85
N LYS A 72 -25.35 -40.74 47.89
CA LYS A 72 -25.56 -41.12 49.30
C LYS A 72 -27.04 -41.11 49.68
N TYR A 73 -27.79 -40.09 49.25
CA TYR A 73 -29.22 -39.98 49.55
C TYR A 73 -30.13 -40.76 48.58
N SER A 74 -29.61 -41.20 47.42
CA SER A 74 -30.30 -42.07 46.48
C SER A 74 -30.10 -43.57 46.76
N ALA A 75 -29.16 -43.95 47.64
CA ALA A 75 -28.83 -45.34 47.90
C ALA A 75 -30.00 -46.10 48.60
N PRO A 76 -30.35 -47.32 48.16
CA PRO A 76 -31.51 -48.08 48.68
C PRO A 76 -31.51 -48.33 50.20
N GLN A 77 -30.32 -48.37 50.82
CA GLN A 77 -30.18 -48.52 52.27
C GLN A 77 -30.78 -47.33 53.04
N SER A 78 -30.63 -46.11 52.54
CA SER A 78 -31.18 -44.91 53.19
C SER A 78 -32.72 -44.83 53.10
N THR A 79 -33.30 -45.46 52.08
CA THR A 79 -34.74 -45.60 51.91
C THR A 79 -35.34 -46.75 52.74
N GLN A 80 -34.59 -47.84 52.97
CA GLN A 80 -35.07 -48.96 53.82
C GLN A 80 -35.24 -48.54 55.28
N ASP A 81 -34.27 -47.84 55.87
CA ASP A 81 -34.38 -47.32 57.24
C ASP A 81 -35.49 -46.25 57.38
N ALA A 82 -35.81 -45.55 56.29
CA ALA A 82 -36.85 -44.52 56.24
C ALA A 82 -38.27 -45.09 56.06
N THR A 83 -38.43 -46.30 55.52
CA THR A 83 -39.76 -46.96 55.44
C THR A 83 -40.29 -47.41 56.80
N VAL A 84 -39.43 -47.57 57.80
CA VAL A 84 -39.80 -47.95 59.17
C VAL A 84 -40.41 -46.79 59.95
N ASN A 85 -40.15 -45.53 59.54
CA ASN A 85 -40.65 -44.33 60.20
C ASN A 85 -41.15 -43.29 59.17
N PRO A 86 -42.46 -43.02 59.06
CA PRO A 86 -43.00 -42.11 58.03
C PRO A 86 -42.44 -40.68 58.11
N ASN A 87 -42.09 -40.19 59.31
CA ASN A 87 -41.43 -38.89 59.47
C ASN A 87 -39.98 -38.85 58.95
N LEU A 88 -39.27 -39.98 58.88
CA LEU A 88 -37.91 -40.04 58.31
C LEU A 88 -37.95 -40.03 56.79
N TYR A 89 -38.98 -40.63 56.20
CA TYR A 89 -39.17 -40.72 54.76
C TYR A 89 -39.22 -39.34 54.09
N ASP A 90 -40.01 -38.42 54.63
CA ASP A 90 -40.11 -37.04 54.14
C ASP A 90 -38.79 -36.26 54.29
N ASN A 91 -38.03 -36.53 55.36
CA ASN A 91 -36.74 -35.90 55.61
C ASN A 91 -35.65 -36.37 54.62
N VAL A 92 -35.67 -37.64 54.20
CA VAL A 92 -34.74 -38.18 53.21
C VAL A 92 -35.06 -37.64 51.82
N HIS A 93 -36.33 -37.64 51.41
CA HIS A 93 -36.75 -37.04 50.13
C HIS A 93 -36.41 -35.55 50.05
N MET A 94 -36.67 -34.80 51.12
CA MET A 94 -36.34 -33.37 51.17
C MET A 94 -34.82 -33.11 51.09
N LYS A 95 -33.98 -34.01 51.62
CA LYS A 95 -32.51 -33.93 51.47
C LYS A 95 -32.06 -34.35 50.07
N LEU A 96 -32.70 -35.33 49.46
CA LEU A 96 -32.43 -35.77 48.10
C LEU A 96 -32.72 -34.66 47.08
N PHE A 97 -33.89 -34.01 47.16
CA PHE A 97 -34.22 -32.85 46.30
C PHE A 97 -33.23 -31.69 46.48
N ARG A 98 -32.74 -31.48 47.71
CA ARG A 98 -31.72 -30.48 48.00
C ARG A 98 -30.39 -30.81 47.32
N ALA A 99 -29.94 -32.06 47.44
CA ALA A 99 -28.72 -32.55 46.81
C ALA A 99 -28.81 -32.49 45.29
N GLN A 100 -29.96 -32.87 44.71
CA GLN A 100 -30.20 -32.82 43.27
C GLN A 100 -30.11 -31.37 42.72
N ARG A 101 -30.70 -30.40 43.41
CA ARG A 101 -30.56 -28.98 43.00
C ARG A 101 -29.11 -28.50 43.11
N ASN A 102 -28.42 -28.86 44.18
CA ASN A 102 -27.01 -28.50 44.39
C ASN A 102 -26.10 -29.09 43.31
N LEU A 103 -26.40 -30.31 42.85
CA LEU A 103 -25.75 -30.94 41.71
C LEU A 103 -25.95 -30.14 40.41
N TYR A 104 -27.18 -29.70 40.13
CA TYR A 104 -27.42 -28.86 38.95
C TYR A 104 -26.68 -27.52 39.05
N ILE A 105 -26.73 -26.86 40.20
CA ILE A 105 -26.04 -25.57 40.40
C ILE A 105 -24.53 -25.70 40.17
N SER A 106 -23.90 -26.71 40.77
CA SER A 106 -22.45 -26.93 40.61
C SER A 106 -22.09 -27.36 39.20
N GLY A 107 -22.88 -28.22 38.56
CA GLY A 107 -22.66 -28.67 37.18
C GLY A 107 -22.84 -27.56 36.15
N PHE A 108 -23.89 -26.74 36.27
CA PHE A 108 -24.10 -25.59 35.40
C PHE A 108 -23.01 -24.54 35.58
N SER A 109 -22.53 -24.30 36.79
CA SER A 109 -21.44 -23.37 37.03
C SER A 109 -20.13 -23.85 36.38
N LEU A 110 -19.80 -25.14 36.54
CA LEU A 110 -18.65 -25.75 35.86
C LEU A 110 -18.73 -25.58 34.33
N PHE A 111 -19.89 -25.86 33.75
CA PHE A 111 -20.12 -25.71 32.32
C PHE A 111 -20.01 -24.25 31.87
N LEU A 112 -20.68 -23.34 32.58
CA LEU A 112 -20.67 -21.92 32.26
C LEU A 112 -19.27 -21.30 32.37
N TRP A 113 -18.50 -21.70 33.36
CA TRP A 113 -17.10 -21.29 33.52
C TRP A 113 -16.25 -21.66 32.29
N LEU A 114 -16.37 -22.92 31.81
CA LEU A 114 -15.67 -23.38 30.61
C LEU A 114 -16.15 -22.63 29.36
N THR A 115 -17.45 -22.40 29.22
CA THR A 115 -17.99 -21.64 28.08
C THR A 115 -17.51 -20.19 28.10
N MET A 116 -17.48 -19.54 29.25
CA MET A 116 -17.00 -18.17 29.41
C MET A 116 -15.55 -18.05 28.96
N CYS A 117 -14.69 -18.96 29.43
CA CYS A 117 -13.28 -18.99 29.04
C CYS A 117 -13.11 -19.21 27.54
N ARG A 118 -13.89 -20.12 26.95
CA ARG A 118 -13.87 -20.38 25.51
C ARG A 118 -14.27 -19.15 24.72
N VAL A 119 -15.38 -18.49 25.09
CA VAL A 119 -15.87 -17.29 24.40
C VAL A 119 -14.88 -16.14 24.56
N ALA A 120 -14.32 -15.91 25.75
CA ALA A 120 -13.33 -14.85 25.98
C ALA A 120 -12.05 -15.06 25.14
N THR A 121 -11.59 -16.31 25.01
CA THR A 121 -10.40 -16.63 24.19
C THR A 121 -10.69 -16.42 22.70
N LEU A 122 -11.83 -16.91 22.22
CA LEU A 122 -12.23 -16.72 20.82
C LEU A 122 -12.40 -15.24 20.49
N LEU A 123 -13.00 -14.46 21.39
CA LEU A 123 -13.20 -13.03 21.22
C LEU A 123 -11.89 -12.26 21.13
N ASN A 124 -10.90 -12.62 21.96
CA ASN A 124 -9.55 -12.07 21.87
C ASN A 124 -8.86 -12.44 20.55
N GLN A 125 -8.99 -13.70 20.09
CA GLN A 125 -8.44 -14.14 18.81
C GLN A 125 -9.07 -13.38 17.64
N THR A 126 -10.41 -13.26 17.61
CA THR A 126 -11.14 -12.51 16.59
C THR A 126 -10.73 -11.04 16.57
N ALA A 127 -10.52 -10.42 17.73
CA ALA A 127 -10.07 -9.03 17.82
C ALA A 127 -8.65 -8.85 17.24
N ILE A 128 -7.73 -9.78 17.48
CA ILE A 128 -6.36 -9.76 16.94
C ILE A 128 -6.37 -10.01 15.42
N THR A 129 -7.14 -10.99 14.94
CA THR A 129 -7.20 -11.29 13.50
C THR A 129 -7.78 -10.12 12.70
N LEU A 130 -8.75 -9.40 13.27
CA LEU A 130 -9.33 -8.23 12.61
C LEU A 130 -8.32 -7.09 12.46
N GLU A 131 -7.48 -6.85 13.47
CA GLU A 131 -6.38 -5.89 13.38
C GLU A 131 -5.36 -6.27 12.32
N ASN A 132 -4.86 -7.51 12.37
CA ASN A 132 -3.91 -8.00 11.39
C ASN A 132 -4.46 -7.90 9.97
N SER A 133 -5.77 -8.14 9.79
CA SER A 133 -6.42 -7.99 8.48
C SER A 133 -6.53 -6.53 8.03
N ALA A 134 -6.81 -5.59 8.95
CA ALA A 134 -6.89 -4.17 8.65
C ALA A 134 -5.49 -3.57 8.36
N GLU A 135 -4.48 -3.99 9.13
CA GLU A 135 -3.08 -3.62 8.89
C GLU A 135 -2.57 -4.19 7.57
N LEU A 136 -2.87 -5.46 7.29
CA LEU A 136 -2.54 -6.09 6.01
C LEU A 136 -3.23 -5.37 4.85
N GLN A 137 -4.50 -5.01 4.99
CA GLN A 137 -5.23 -4.26 3.97
C GLN A 137 -4.63 -2.86 3.75
N ALA A 138 -4.24 -2.15 4.80
CA ALA A 138 -3.56 -0.86 4.69
C ALA A 138 -2.19 -0.98 4.00
N GLN A 139 -1.43 -2.04 4.29
CA GLN A 139 -0.16 -2.31 3.61
C GLN A 139 -0.36 -2.65 2.13
N VAL A 140 -1.37 -3.46 1.80
CA VAL A 140 -1.73 -3.78 0.41
C VAL A 140 -2.16 -2.52 -0.34
N ASP A 141 -2.98 -1.65 0.26
CA ASP A 141 -3.41 -0.40 -0.35
C ASP A 141 -2.26 0.59 -0.57
N ALA A 142 -1.28 0.64 0.35
CA ALA A 142 -0.07 1.44 0.19
C ALA A 142 0.80 0.93 -0.96
N ALA A 143 1.08 -0.38 -1.00
CA ALA A 143 1.85 -1.01 -2.07
C ALA A 143 1.14 -0.85 -3.44
N LEU A 144 -0.19 -0.94 -3.48
CA LEU A 144 -0.97 -0.71 -4.70
C LEU A 144 -0.87 0.74 -5.18
N LYS A 145 -0.90 1.72 -4.26
CA LYS A 145 -0.70 3.14 -4.61
C LYS A 145 0.69 3.39 -5.16
N GLU A 146 1.72 2.82 -4.55
CA GLU A 146 3.10 2.93 -5.04
C GLU A 146 3.24 2.28 -6.43
N ALA A 147 2.73 1.07 -6.63
CA ALA A 147 2.73 0.39 -7.92
C ALA A 147 2.02 1.22 -9.01
N LYS A 148 0.86 1.82 -8.70
CA LYS A 148 0.16 2.72 -9.62
C LYS A 148 0.98 3.97 -9.96
N GLN A 149 1.61 4.60 -8.97
CA GLN A 149 2.48 5.76 -9.22
C GLN A 149 3.69 5.38 -10.08
N HIS A 150 4.28 4.20 -9.88
CA HIS A 150 5.35 3.71 -10.73
C HIS A 150 4.88 3.48 -12.16
N GLN A 151 3.72 2.85 -12.35
CA GLN A 151 3.13 2.63 -13.66
C GLN A 151 2.81 3.95 -14.38
N GLU A 152 2.25 4.94 -13.68
CA GLU A 152 1.97 6.27 -14.24
C GLU A 152 3.26 7.01 -14.62
N LYS A 153 4.31 6.95 -13.78
CA LYS A 153 5.62 7.50 -14.08
C LYS A 153 6.26 6.84 -15.30
N GLU A 154 6.19 5.51 -15.42
CA GLU A 154 6.68 4.79 -16.60
C GLU A 154 5.92 5.19 -17.87
N GLN A 155 4.60 5.32 -17.80
CA GLN A 155 3.80 5.78 -18.94
C GLN A 155 4.15 7.22 -19.33
N MET A 156 4.31 8.12 -18.35
CA MET A 156 4.68 9.51 -18.61
C MET A 156 6.09 9.60 -19.21
N PHE A 157 7.04 8.85 -18.65
CA PHE A 157 8.40 8.77 -19.17
C PHE A 157 8.44 8.24 -20.60
N LYS A 158 7.66 7.19 -20.91
CA LYS A 158 7.53 6.66 -22.27
C LYS A 158 6.92 7.68 -23.23
N LYS A 159 5.92 8.45 -22.80
CA LYS A 159 5.35 9.55 -23.61
C LYS A 159 6.38 10.63 -23.89
N VAL A 160 7.09 11.10 -22.86
CA VAL A 160 8.14 12.12 -23.00
C VAL A 160 9.27 11.65 -23.93
N ILE A 161 9.71 10.40 -23.82
CA ILE A 161 10.68 9.82 -24.76
C ILE A 161 10.13 9.85 -26.19
N SER A 162 8.89 9.38 -26.40
CA SER A 162 8.30 9.34 -27.74
C SER A 162 8.11 10.73 -28.36
N GLU A 163 7.81 11.74 -27.55
CA GLU A 163 7.70 13.13 -27.98
C GLU A 163 9.08 13.73 -28.27
N GLY A 164 10.07 13.44 -27.43
CA GLY A 164 11.46 13.81 -27.65
C GLY A 164 12.04 13.23 -28.94
N GLU A 165 11.78 11.94 -29.21
CA GLU A 165 12.17 11.28 -30.46
C GLU A 165 11.53 11.94 -31.69
N LYS A 166 10.22 12.26 -31.63
CA LYS A 166 9.52 12.96 -32.71
C LYS A 166 10.06 14.37 -32.94
N SER A 167 10.30 15.12 -31.87
CA SER A 167 10.90 16.46 -31.92
C SER A 167 12.31 16.42 -32.53
N MET A 168 13.12 15.47 -32.10
CA MET A 168 14.49 15.29 -32.61
C MET A 168 14.49 14.86 -34.08
N ALA A 169 13.55 14.01 -34.49
CA ALA A 169 13.37 13.64 -35.89
C ALA A 169 12.96 14.84 -36.76
N ALA A 170 12.02 15.67 -36.29
CA ALA A 170 11.57 16.86 -37.00
C ALA A 170 12.68 17.91 -37.13
N THR A 171 13.45 18.15 -36.08
CA THR A 171 14.60 19.08 -36.14
C THR A 171 15.71 18.55 -37.05
N LYS A 172 15.95 17.23 -37.05
CA LYS A 172 16.90 16.59 -37.97
C LYS A 172 16.46 16.72 -39.43
N GLU A 173 15.18 16.60 -39.74
CA GLU A 173 14.63 16.85 -41.07
C GLU A 173 14.80 18.31 -41.50
N GLN A 174 14.45 19.27 -40.62
CA GLN A 174 14.64 20.70 -40.89
C GLN A 174 16.11 21.05 -41.14
N LEU A 175 17.03 20.56 -40.31
CA LEU A 175 18.47 20.76 -40.48
C LEU A 175 19.00 20.18 -41.80
N LYS A 176 18.46 19.04 -42.26
CA LYS A 176 18.81 18.48 -43.57
C LYS A 176 18.36 19.38 -44.71
N LEU A 177 17.13 19.90 -44.65
CA LEU A 177 16.62 20.83 -45.65
C LEU A 177 17.42 22.13 -45.69
N GLU A 178 17.79 22.67 -44.53
CA GLU A 178 18.67 23.85 -44.45
C GLU A 178 20.06 23.56 -45.01
N LEU A 179 20.65 22.40 -44.71
CA LEU A 179 21.92 21.96 -45.29
C LEU A 179 21.85 21.85 -46.81
N GLU A 180 20.80 21.25 -47.36
CA GLU A 180 20.60 21.17 -48.81
C GLU A 180 20.47 22.57 -49.43
N LYS A 181 19.66 23.44 -48.83
CA LYS A 181 19.49 24.83 -49.28
C LYS A 181 20.80 25.61 -49.25
N LEU A 182 21.52 25.59 -48.13
CA LEU A 182 22.85 26.20 -48.00
C LEU A 182 23.83 25.64 -49.03
N SER A 183 23.83 24.32 -49.26
CA SER A 183 24.72 23.71 -50.26
C SER A 183 24.41 24.19 -51.68
N SER A 184 23.14 24.39 -52.02
CA SER A 184 22.72 24.90 -53.33
C SER A 184 23.10 26.38 -53.51
N GLN A 185 22.94 27.19 -52.47
CA GLN A 185 23.36 28.59 -52.46
C GLN A 185 24.87 28.72 -52.57
N LEU A 186 25.62 27.86 -51.89
CA LEU A 186 27.08 27.83 -51.96
C LEU A 186 27.56 27.53 -53.38
N LYS A 187 26.95 26.53 -54.05
CA LYS A 187 27.26 26.19 -55.45
C LYS A 187 26.96 27.34 -56.41
N ALA A 188 25.79 27.98 -56.27
CA ALA A 188 25.42 29.14 -57.09
C ALA A 188 26.39 30.30 -56.90
N ALA A 189 26.71 30.64 -55.65
CA ALA A 189 27.68 31.70 -55.33
C ALA A 189 29.09 31.37 -55.84
N GLU A 190 29.50 30.10 -55.80
CA GLU A 190 30.77 29.63 -56.35
C GLU A 190 30.82 29.78 -57.88
N GLU A 191 29.74 29.41 -58.58
CA GLU A 191 29.60 29.58 -60.03
C GLU A 191 29.64 31.06 -60.43
N ASP A 192 28.92 31.93 -59.71
CA ASP A 192 28.91 33.37 -59.99
C ASP A 192 30.27 34.01 -59.72
N ARG A 193 30.95 33.60 -58.63
CA ARG A 193 32.33 34.03 -58.36
C ARG A 193 33.28 33.57 -59.47
N ARG A 194 33.08 32.37 -60.02
CA ARG A 194 33.88 31.84 -61.13
C ARG A 194 33.65 32.64 -62.42
N LYS A 195 32.40 32.99 -62.74
CA LYS A 195 32.06 33.85 -63.88
C LYS A 195 32.68 35.24 -63.73
N SER A 196 32.51 35.87 -62.57
CA SER A 196 33.08 37.19 -62.28
C SER A 196 34.62 37.16 -62.38
N ASN A 197 35.28 36.13 -61.86
CA ASN A 197 36.73 35.97 -62.02
C ASN A 197 37.13 35.82 -63.50
N ALA A 198 36.37 35.07 -64.30
CA ALA A 198 36.62 34.92 -65.73
C ALA A 198 36.43 36.25 -66.49
N GLU A 199 35.41 37.05 -66.14
CA GLU A 199 35.18 38.40 -66.67
C GLU A 199 36.32 39.36 -66.30
N VAL A 200 36.78 39.33 -65.05
CA VAL A 200 37.94 40.12 -64.60
C VAL A 200 39.20 39.73 -65.37
N GLU A 201 39.45 38.44 -65.58
CA GLU A 201 40.55 37.99 -66.43
C GLU A 201 40.40 38.45 -67.88
N ALA A 202 39.19 38.38 -68.44
CA ALA A 202 38.91 38.84 -69.79
C ALA A 202 39.13 40.35 -69.94
N MET A 203 38.61 41.16 -69.00
CA MET A 203 38.87 42.60 -68.92
C MET A 203 40.36 42.89 -68.79
N LYS A 204 41.10 42.12 -67.98
CA LYS A 204 42.56 42.26 -67.86
C LYS A 204 43.27 41.97 -69.19
N ARG A 205 42.82 40.97 -69.97
CA ARG A 205 43.36 40.69 -71.31
C ARG A 205 43.02 41.81 -72.30
N GLN A 206 41.78 42.31 -72.29
CA GLN A 206 41.35 43.42 -73.14
C GLN A 206 42.12 44.71 -72.81
N ALA A 207 42.27 45.06 -71.53
CA ALA A 207 43.04 46.24 -71.10
C ALA A 207 44.50 46.16 -71.55
N LYS A 208 45.12 44.97 -71.47
CA LYS A 208 46.47 44.74 -72.03
C LYS A 208 46.51 44.93 -73.55
N GLY A 209 45.52 44.41 -74.28
CA GLY A 209 45.42 44.58 -75.73
C GLY A 209 45.25 46.06 -76.12
N LEU A 210 44.37 46.78 -75.42
CA LEU A 210 44.15 48.22 -75.63
C LEU A 210 45.42 49.04 -75.37
N ALA A 211 46.15 48.73 -74.29
CA ALA A 211 47.42 49.39 -73.98
C ALA A 211 48.45 49.21 -75.11
N LEU A 212 48.54 48.02 -75.70
CA LEU A 212 49.44 47.75 -76.82
C LEU A 212 49.05 48.51 -78.10
N GLU A 213 47.76 48.59 -78.42
CA GLU A 213 47.27 49.38 -79.56
C GLU A 213 47.47 50.88 -79.32
N TYR A 214 47.28 51.36 -78.09
CA TYR A 214 47.56 52.73 -77.70
C TYR A 214 49.05 53.07 -77.90
N ASP A 215 49.96 52.21 -77.44
CA ASP A 215 51.40 52.34 -77.65
C ASP A 215 51.80 52.27 -79.14
N ARG A 216 51.07 51.50 -79.95
CA ARG A 216 51.25 51.47 -81.41
C ARG A 216 50.80 52.77 -82.06
N LEU A 217 49.62 53.28 -81.71
CA LEU A 217 49.08 54.53 -82.24
C LEU A 217 49.98 55.71 -81.90
N LEU A 218 50.53 55.76 -80.68
CA LEU A 218 51.53 56.75 -80.29
C LEU A 218 52.78 56.70 -81.16
N ARG A 219 53.27 55.50 -81.50
CA ARG A 219 54.42 55.32 -82.42
C ARG A 219 54.07 55.78 -83.84
N GLU A 220 52.91 55.43 -84.37
CA GLU A 220 52.45 55.87 -85.69
C GLU A 220 52.22 57.39 -85.75
N HIS A 221 51.63 57.99 -84.71
CA HIS A 221 51.49 59.45 -84.59
C HIS A 221 52.86 60.14 -84.58
N HIS A 222 53.82 59.61 -83.83
CA HIS A 222 55.18 60.14 -83.81
C HIS A 222 55.87 60.04 -85.19
N GLN A 223 55.64 58.95 -85.93
CA GLN A 223 56.15 58.78 -87.29
C GLN A 223 55.51 59.76 -88.30
N LEU A 224 54.19 59.97 -88.22
CA LEU A 224 53.47 60.92 -89.09
C LEU A 224 53.84 62.38 -88.79
N GLN A 225 54.13 62.71 -87.53
CA GLN A 225 54.57 64.05 -87.13
C GLN A 225 55.95 64.39 -87.72
N ASN A 226 56.80 63.38 -87.97
CA ASN A 226 58.08 63.52 -88.66
C ASN A 226 57.96 63.56 -90.20
N GLN A 227 56.76 63.35 -90.77
CA GLN A 227 56.49 63.37 -92.22
C GLN A 227 55.74 64.61 -92.71
N ARG A 228 55.51 65.63 -91.86
CA ARG A 228 55.06 66.95 -92.34
C ARG A 228 56.20 67.67 -93.08
N PRO A 229 56.02 68.11 -94.34
CA PRO A 229 56.96 69.01 -94.98
C PRO A 229 56.80 70.41 -94.36
N GLU A 230 57.91 70.99 -93.88
CA GLU A 230 57.98 72.43 -93.68
C GLU A 230 57.97 73.11 -95.06
N ASP A 231 56.80 73.62 -95.44
CA ASP A 231 56.71 74.63 -96.48
C ASP A 231 57.23 75.96 -95.93
N LYS A 232 58.24 76.47 -96.64
CA LYS A 232 58.96 77.73 -96.42
C LYS A 232 58.03 78.94 -96.32
N LYS A 233 58.43 79.92 -95.50
CA LYS A 233 58.27 81.34 -95.84
C LYS A 233 59.48 82.16 -95.40
N ASP A 234 59.95 82.94 -96.36
CA ASP A 234 61.02 83.92 -96.30
C ASP A 234 60.76 84.99 -95.23
N GLN A 235 61.75 85.29 -94.39
CA GLN A 235 62.41 86.60 -94.27
C GLN A 235 63.64 86.52 -93.35
#